data_AF-A0A3C0ZSW9-F1
#
_entry.id   AF-A0A3C0ZSW9-F1
#
_cell.length_a   1.000
_cell.length_b   1.000
_cell.length_c   1.000
_cell.angle_alpha   90.00
_cell.angle_beta   90.00
_cell.angle_gamma   90.00
#
_symmetry.space_group_name_H-M   'P 1'
#
loop_
_entity.id
_entity.type
_entity.pdbx_description
1 polymer ?
#
loop_
_entity_poly.entity_id
_entity_poly.type
_entity_poly.pdbx_seq_one_letter_code
_entity_poly.pdbx_strand_id
1 'polypeptide(L)'
;KGWIYKGSRIINWCPVCKTSISDAEVQYEEQNGHFWHIKYPLIEDDGSISTTRFLEFATTRPETMLGDTAVAVHPEDERYADLIGKKVWLPFVDRQIPIVADTYVDREFGTGVVKITPGHDPND
;
A
#
# COMPACT_ATOMS: atom_id res chain seq x y z
N LYS A 1 -15.27 31.49 -8.16
CA LYS A 1 -15.66 30.09 -7.83
C LYS A 1 -14.47 29.18 -7.46
N GLY A 2 -13.21 29.66 -7.38
CA GLY A 2 -12.11 28.87 -6.80
C GLY A 2 -11.76 27.56 -7.52
N TRP A 3 -12.15 27.40 -8.79
CA TRP A 3 -12.04 26.15 -9.56
C TRP A 3 -10.65 25.88 -10.16
N ILE A 4 -9.74 26.84 -10.07
CA ILE A 4 -8.39 26.73 -10.63
C ILE A 4 -7.42 26.51 -9.48
N TYR A 5 -6.78 25.35 -9.48
CA TYR A 5 -5.71 24.98 -8.56
C TYR A 5 -4.65 24.16 -9.28
N LYS A 6 -3.47 24.02 -8.65
CA LYS A 6 -2.36 23.22 -9.16
C LYS A 6 -1.97 22.19 -8.11
N GLY A 7 -1.82 20.94 -8.52
CA GLY A 7 -1.38 19.84 -7.67
C GLY A 7 -0.88 18.67 -8.52
N SER A 8 -0.42 17.61 -7.85
CA SER A 8 -0.02 16.36 -8.49
C SER A 8 -1.17 15.36 -8.43
N ARG A 9 -1.33 14.59 -9.50
CA ARG A 9 -2.30 13.49 -9.59
C ARG A 9 -1.62 12.32 -10.30
N ILE A 10 -1.91 11.09 -9.89
CA ILE A 10 -1.48 9.91 -10.61
C ILE A 10 -2.13 9.86 -12.01
N ILE A 11 -1.40 9.29 -12.96
CA ILE A 11 -1.80 9.16 -14.35
C ILE A 11 -1.40 7.78 -14.88
N ASN A 12 -2.09 7.30 -15.90
CA ASN A 12 -1.61 6.14 -16.66
C ASN A 12 -0.45 6.60 -17.54
N TRP A 13 0.73 6.00 -17.35
CA TRP A 13 1.94 6.32 -18.12
C TRP A 13 2.33 5.14 -19.01
N CYS A 14 2.48 5.40 -20.32
CA CYS A 14 2.99 4.41 -21.26
C CYS A 14 4.51 4.55 -21.40
N PRO A 15 5.33 3.61 -20.88
CA PRO A 15 6.79 3.71 -20.97
C PRO A 15 7.32 3.56 -22.41
N VAL A 16 6.57 2.87 -23.28
CA VAL A 16 6.92 2.71 -24.71
C VAL A 16 6.65 4.00 -25.49
N CYS A 17 5.46 4.57 -25.29
CA CYS A 17 4.99 5.79 -25.95
C CYS A 17 5.70 7.05 -25.40
N LYS A 18 6.21 6.97 -24.17
CA LYS A 18 6.81 8.07 -23.41
C LYS A 18 5.85 9.24 -23.19
N THR A 19 4.58 8.92 -22.93
CA THR A 19 3.52 9.89 -22.66
C THR A 19 2.48 9.32 -21.70
N SER A 20 1.71 10.20 -21.08
CA SER A 20 0.47 9.84 -20.38
C SER A 20 -0.59 9.38 -21.37
N ILE A 21 -1.40 8.41 -20.97
CA ILE A 21 -2.57 7.93 -21.71
C ILE A 21 -3.83 8.12 -20.87
N SER A 22 -4.96 8.33 -21.53
CA SER A 22 -6.27 8.42 -20.90
C SER A 22 -6.81 7.04 -20.55
N ASP A 23 -7.81 6.97 -19.67
CA ASP A 23 -8.49 5.70 -19.33
C ASP A 23 -9.12 5.04 -20.58
N ALA A 24 -9.50 5.83 -21.59
CA ALA A 24 -10.06 5.33 -22.85
C ALA A 24 -9.02 4.64 -23.74
N GLU A 25 -7.73 4.87 -23.50
CA GLU A 25 -6.62 4.26 -24.24
C GLU A 25 -6.05 3.03 -23.52
N VAL A 26 -6.51 2.74 -22.29
CA VAL A 26 -6.08 1.57 -21.52
C VAL A 26 -6.88 0.35 -21.96
N GLN A 27 -6.17 -0.74 -22.25
CA GLN A 27 -6.75 -2.05 -22.54
C GLN A 27 -6.32 -3.03 -21.45
N TYR A 28 -7.30 -3.72 -20.86
CA TYR A 28 -7.05 -4.68 -19.79
C TYR A 28 -6.94 -6.09 -20.37
N GLU A 29 -5.84 -6.77 -20.04
CA GLU A 29 -5.58 -8.15 -20.42
C GLU A 29 -5.24 -8.96 -19.17
N GLU A 30 -5.73 -10.19 -19.12
CA GLU A 30 -5.41 -11.11 -18.02
C GLU A 30 -3.98 -11.65 -18.21
N GLN A 31 -3.19 -11.61 -17.13
CA GLN A 31 -1.83 -12.11 -17.13
C GLN A 31 -1.58 -12.96 -15.89
N ASN A 32 -0.83 -14.06 -16.08
CA ASN A 32 -0.36 -14.85 -14.96
C ASN A 32 0.66 -14.04 -14.16
N GLY A 33 0.36 -13.85 -12.88
CA GLY A 33 1.22 -13.15 -11.94
C GLY A 33 1.55 -13.99 -10.72
N HIS A 34 2.33 -13.39 -9.83
CA HIS A 34 2.59 -13.92 -8.50
C HIS A 34 1.86 -13.07 -7.48
N PHE A 35 1.31 -13.73 -6.46
CA PHE A 35 0.75 -13.05 -5.30
C PHE A 35 1.70 -13.26 -4.12
N TRP A 36 2.42 -12.21 -3.78
CA TRP A 36 3.51 -12.24 -2.82
C TRP A 36 3.00 -11.93 -1.43
N HIS A 37 3.49 -12.68 -0.44
CA HIS A 37 3.24 -12.44 0.97
C HIS A 37 4.51 -11.89 1.63
N ILE A 38 4.43 -10.66 2.14
CA ILE A 38 5.60 -9.92 2.64
C ILE A 38 5.31 -9.48 4.07
N LYS A 39 6.34 -9.55 4.92
CA LYS A 39 6.27 -9.22 6.34
C LYS A 39 7.05 -7.95 6.64
N TYR A 40 6.39 -6.99 7.31
CA TYR A 40 7.06 -5.86 7.93
C TYR A 40 7.13 -6.05 9.46
N PRO A 41 8.30 -5.82 10.08
CA PRO A 41 8.40 -5.81 11.54
C PRO A 41 7.50 -4.74 12.15
N LEU A 42 6.85 -5.05 13.28
CA LEU A 42 6.16 -4.02 14.06
C LEU A 42 7.18 -3.13 14.79
N ILE A 43 6.79 -1.88 15.05
CA ILE A 43 7.49 -1.02 16.00
C ILE A 43 6.90 -1.26 17.39
N GLU A 44 7.76 -1.60 18.34
CA GLU A 44 7.37 -1.82 19.74
C GLU A 44 7.12 -0.48 20.46
N ASP A 45 6.49 -0.52 21.64
CA ASP A 45 6.13 0.67 22.41
C ASP A 45 7.34 1.51 22.85
N ASP A 46 8.51 0.86 22.98
CA ASP A 46 9.81 1.51 23.26
C ASP A 46 10.48 2.11 22.01
N GLY A 47 9.85 1.97 20.84
CA GLY A 47 10.34 2.45 19.55
C GLY A 47 11.32 1.50 18.85
N SER A 48 11.63 0.35 19.44
CA SER A 48 12.51 -0.65 18.82
C SER A 48 11.81 -1.41 17.69
N ILE A 49 12.60 -1.92 16.75
CA ILE A 49 12.11 -2.76 15.66
C ILE A 49 11.92 -4.17 16.20
N SER A 50 10.70 -4.70 16.10
CA SER A 50 10.39 -6.05 16.58
C SER A 50 11.17 -7.11 15.81
N THR A 51 11.67 -8.11 16.51
CA THR A 51 12.31 -9.29 15.90
C THR A 51 11.39 -10.50 15.88
N THR A 52 10.25 -10.42 16.56
CA THR A 52 9.31 -11.54 16.77
C THR A 52 7.92 -11.26 16.22
N ARG A 53 7.50 -9.99 16.13
CA ARG A 53 6.17 -9.61 15.65
C ARG A 53 6.25 -8.91 14.30
N PHE A 54 5.41 -9.36 13.39
CA PHE A 54 5.37 -8.87 12.02
C PHE A 54 3.93 -8.70 11.56
N LEU A 55 3.71 -7.73 10.69
CA LEU A 55 2.48 -7.58 9.93
C LEU A 55 2.72 -8.11 8.52
N GLU A 56 1.89 -9.06 8.10
CA GLU A 56 1.95 -9.66 6.77
C GLU A 56 0.90 -9.03 5.86
N PHE A 57 1.32 -8.56 4.69
CA PHE A 57 0.44 -8.08 3.63
C PHE A 57 0.67 -8.89 2.35
N ALA A 58 -0.31 -8.86 1.46
CA ALA A 58 -0.22 -9.52 0.17
C ALA A 58 -0.27 -8.52 -0.98
N THR A 59 0.58 -8.70 -2.00
CA THR A 59 0.68 -7.80 -3.15
C THR A 59 1.11 -8.54 -4.42
N THR A 60 0.64 -8.08 -5.58
CA THR A 60 1.17 -8.52 -6.89
C THR A 60 2.40 -7.71 -7.32
N ARG A 61 2.69 -6.59 -6.64
CA ARG A 61 3.72 -5.60 -7.01
C ARG A 61 4.75 -5.41 -5.89
N PRO A 62 5.57 -6.42 -5.56
CA PRO A 62 6.55 -6.34 -4.47
C PRO A 62 7.55 -5.18 -4.67
N GLU A 63 7.89 -4.85 -5.90
CA GLU A 63 8.81 -3.77 -6.26
C GLU A 63 8.34 -2.38 -5.80
N THR A 64 7.03 -2.20 -5.63
CA THR A 64 6.45 -0.92 -5.18
C THR A 64 6.58 -0.69 -3.67
N MET A 65 7.04 -1.69 -2.91
CA MET A 65 7.22 -1.61 -1.46
C MET A 65 8.07 -0.43 -1.00
N LEU A 66 9.07 -0.03 -1.81
CA LEU A 66 9.97 1.08 -1.49
C LEU A 66 9.24 2.43 -1.41
N GLY A 67 8.08 2.53 -2.06
CA GLY A 67 7.22 3.70 -2.05
C GLY A 67 6.14 3.69 -0.96
N ASP A 68 6.07 2.65 -0.12
CA ASP A 68 4.98 2.49 0.84
C ASP A 68 4.96 3.63 1.86
N THR A 69 3.81 4.26 2.02
CA THR A 69 3.60 5.39 2.94
C THR A 69 2.77 5.00 4.17
N ALA A 70 2.00 3.93 4.08
CA ALA A 70 1.22 3.34 5.15
C ALA A 70 0.90 1.87 4.85
N VAL A 71 0.34 1.18 5.83
CA VAL A 71 -0.34 -0.11 5.64
C VAL A 71 -1.77 0.05 6.15
N ALA A 72 -2.76 -0.41 5.41
CA ALA A 72 -4.16 -0.32 5.77
C ALA A 72 -4.74 -1.67 6.19
N VAL A 73 -5.60 -1.65 7.20
CA VAL A 73 -6.42 -2.77 7.65
C VAL A 73 -7.87 -2.32 7.80
N HIS A 74 -8.81 -3.25 7.65
CA HIS A 74 -10.22 -2.91 7.85
C HIS A 74 -10.50 -2.65 9.35
N PRO A 75 -11.23 -1.57 9.72
CA PRO A 75 -11.49 -1.22 11.12
C PRO A 75 -12.26 -2.30 11.91
N GLU A 76 -13.11 -3.07 11.23
CA GLU A 76 -13.87 -4.19 11.80
C GLU A 76 -13.16 -5.55 11.64
N ASP A 77 -11.86 -5.57 11.34
CA ASP A 77 -11.07 -6.79 11.35
C ASP A 77 -10.45 -7.00 12.74
N GLU A 78 -11.10 -7.86 13.55
CA GLU A 78 -10.67 -8.16 14.91
C GLU A 78 -9.22 -8.68 14.99
N ARG A 79 -8.69 -9.26 13.90
CA ARG A 79 -7.30 -9.75 13.83
C ARG A 79 -6.26 -8.64 13.96
N TYR A 80 -6.61 -7.41 13.57
CA TYR A 80 -5.70 -6.27 13.46
C TYR A 80 -6.15 -5.04 14.26
N ALA A 81 -7.25 -5.13 15.00
CA ALA A 81 -7.85 -4.02 15.72
C ALA A 81 -6.86 -3.34 16.71
N ASP A 82 -5.99 -4.12 17.36
CA ASP A 82 -4.98 -3.60 18.29
C ASP A 82 -3.75 -3.00 17.60
N LEU A 83 -3.63 -3.15 16.27
CA LEU A 83 -2.52 -2.62 15.48
C LEU A 83 -2.81 -1.26 14.86
N ILE A 84 -4.08 -0.86 14.77
CA ILE A 84 -4.49 0.43 14.22
C ILE A 84 -3.82 1.56 15.03
N GLY A 85 -3.14 2.48 14.34
CA GLY A 85 -2.39 3.58 14.94
C GLY A 85 -0.96 3.22 15.39
N LYS A 86 -0.60 1.93 15.42
CA LYS A 86 0.80 1.50 15.56
C LYS A 86 1.55 1.71 14.25
N LYS A 87 2.84 1.37 14.24
CA LYS A 87 3.71 1.51 13.08
C LYS A 87 4.39 0.19 12.75
N VAL A 88 4.77 0.07 11.48
CA VAL A 88 5.68 -0.97 11.00
C VAL A 88 6.97 -0.35 10.48
N TRP A 89 8.04 -1.13 10.51
CA TRP A 89 9.30 -0.79 9.89
C TRP A 89 9.29 -1.22 8.43
N LEU A 90 9.48 -0.28 7.52
CA LEU A 90 9.67 -0.55 6.09
C LEU A 90 11.15 -0.86 5.85
N PRO A 91 11.50 -2.12 5.48
CA PRO A 91 12.89 -2.49 5.23
C PRO A 91 13.48 -1.73 4.03
N PHE A 92 14.81 -1.68 3.93
CA PHE A 92 15.60 -1.08 2.84
C PHE A 92 15.62 0.45 2.74
N VAL A 93 14.59 1.14 3.23
CA VAL A 93 14.51 2.62 3.21
C VAL A 93 14.50 3.25 4.61
N ASP A 94 14.72 2.43 5.63
CA ASP A 94 14.85 2.80 7.04
C ASP A 94 13.76 3.76 7.55
N ARG A 95 12.50 3.45 7.22
CA ARG A 95 11.35 4.31 7.50
C ARG A 95 10.30 3.58 8.34
N GLN A 96 9.72 4.28 9.30
CA GLN A 96 8.51 3.83 9.99
C GLN A 96 7.27 4.35 9.24
N ILE A 97 6.31 3.46 8.97
CA ILE A 97 5.03 3.83 8.34
C ILE A 97 3.85 3.41 9.24
N PRO A 98 2.78 4.21 9.29
CA PRO A 98 1.63 3.93 10.14
C PRO A 98 0.79 2.77 9.61
N ILE A 99 0.12 2.10 10.54
CA ILE A 99 -1.00 1.20 10.27
C ILE A 99 -2.28 2.01 10.40
N VAL A 100 -3.03 2.16 9.31
CA VAL A 100 -4.24 2.97 9.24
C VAL A 100 -5.48 2.08 9.10
N ALA A 101 -6.62 2.58 9.59
CA ALA A 101 -7.89 1.92 9.39
C ALA A 101 -8.55 2.44 8.11
N ASP A 102 -8.95 1.54 7.21
CA ASP A 102 -9.64 1.89 5.98
C ASP A 102 -10.72 0.85 5.64
N THR A 103 -11.96 1.32 5.46
CA THR A 103 -13.11 0.48 5.08
C THR A 103 -13.06 -0.03 3.64
N TYR A 104 -12.16 0.50 2.80
CA TYR A 104 -11.94 0.02 1.44
C TYR A 104 -11.20 -1.33 1.41
N VAL A 105 -10.52 -1.70 2.50
CA VAL A 105 -9.78 -2.96 2.61
C VAL A 105 -10.75 -4.16 2.70
N ASP A 106 -10.64 -5.09 1.77
CA ASP A 106 -11.34 -6.38 1.85
C ASP A 106 -10.63 -7.31 2.85
N ARG A 107 -11.36 -7.74 3.88
CA ARG A 107 -10.87 -8.64 4.95
C ARG A 107 -10.56 -10.05 4.44
N GLU A 108 -11.24 -10.49 3.40
CA GLU A 108 -11.13 -11.85 2.86
C GLU A 108 -10.05 -11.95 1.76
N PHE A 109 -9.63 -10.83 1.19
CA PHE A 109 -8.62 -10.81 0.13
C PHE A 109 -7.19 -10.89 0.69
N GLY A 110 -6.45 -11.93 0.29
CA GLY A 110 -5.08 -12.16 0.74
C GLY A 110 -5.00 -12.30 2.27
N THR A 111 -4.30 -11.39 2.93
CA THR A 111 -4.21 -11.37 4.41
C THR A 111 -5.27 -10.47 5.06
N GLY A 112 -6.00 -9.64 4.30
CA GLY A 112 -6.82 -8.55 4.85
C GLY A 112 -6.00 -7.30 5.21
N VAL A 113 -4.77 -7.21 4.72
CA VAL A 113 -3.83 -6.10 4.94
C VAL A 113 -3.33 -5.62 3.58
N VAL A 114 -3.41 -4.31 3.33
CA VAL A 114 -3.02 -3.69 2.06
C VAL A 114 -1.90 -2.68 2.30
N LYS A 115 -0.82 -2.75 1.51
CA LYS A 115 0.20 -1.69 1.52
C LYS A 115 -0.30 -0.47 0.73
N ILE A 116 0.03 0.74 1.18
CA ILE A 116 -0.43 1.99 0.56
C ILE A 116 0.76 2.71 -0.11
N THR A 117 0.73 2.82 -1.43
CA THR A 117 1.78 3.38 -2.28
C THR A 117 1.22 4.43 -3.27
N PRO A 118 0.89 5.66 -2.82
CA PRO A 118 0.16 6.66 -3.63
C PRO A 118 0.86 7.11 -4.92
N GLY A 119 2.18 6.91 -5.01
CA GLY A 119 2.94 7.19 -6.23
C GLY A 119 2.69 6.20 -7.37
N HIS A 120 1.98 5.10 -7.11
CA HIS A 120 1.95 3.93 -7.99
C HIS A 120 0.58 3.25 -8.13
N ASP A 121 -0.40 3.55 -7.29
CA ASP A 121 -1.79 3.07 -7.41
C ASP A 121 -2.78 4.23 -7.21
N PRO A 122 -3.83 4.37 -8.03
CA PRO A 122 -4.82 5.44 -7.87
C PRO A 122 -5.76 5.30 -6.68
N ASN A 123 -5.85 4.12 -6.07
CA ASN A 123 -6.69 3.90 -4.89
C ASN A 123 -5.94 4.16 -3.57
N ASP A 124 -4.62 4.32 -3.64
CA ASP A 124 -3.72 4.51 -2.49
C ASP A 124 -3.57 5.98 -2.07
#